data_AF-A0A813Y5F3-F1
#
_entry.id   AF-A0A813Y5F3-F1
#
_cell.length_a   1.000
_cell.length_b   1.000
_cell.length_c   1.000
_cell.angle_alpha   90.00
_cell.angle_beta   90.00
_cell.angle_gamma   90.00
#
_symmetry.space_group_name_H-M   'P 1'
#
loop_
_entity.id
_entity.type
_entity.pdbx_description
1 polymer ?
#
loop_
_entity_poly.entity_id
_entity_poly.type
_entity_poly.pdbx_seq_one_letter_code
_entity_poly.pdbx_strand_id
1 'polypeptide(L)'
;MNETRLVTSSDWSVNTTLSNYYQQKNFSNLPREPTRQATFIGAVLAIVFIFFGLIGNIILITTILSAKKLRSNIINIFIVSLQFNDLLNIGFNQLFVGLSYAHRHWVGGDLICTLVVYFSTICMGCLLWHHCLIAIHRLIVVVYPNFLRRMSVKTYVIVSLVITRVLPITCCIPSFLTDSIRYSHRALRCSIGNKLQIFINITVLIFLPNVIIIICFIVIFVHVFRATNTTVRTNTNTVSASHSLRREIRITKMFAVLFILFFLGYHPYGFVRAYDKQGQLHPDIYVLLTLLYCISICASPLVYGIMNNQLRRECIRVLFNCWHCQKIDDCKKYSQHRSNSTTRQSMIMRNGDNIADNRESVSMASSMRRSTIRTSKIKISTMPILDTAYV
;
A
#
# COMPACT_ATOMS: atom_id res chain seq x y z
N MET A 1 -68.53 25.25 47.08
CA MET A 1 -68.84 24.77 45.73
C MET A 1 -67.72 23.84 45.30
N ASN A 2 -67.89 22.54 45.53
CA ASN A 2 -67.02 21.49 45.02
C ASN A 2 -67.56 21.07 43.65
N GLU A 3 -66.84 21.37 42.57
CA GLU A 3 -67.12 20.77 41.26
C GLU A 3 -66.26 19.51 41.10
N THR A 4 -66.85 18.35 41.44
CA THR A 4 -66.40 17.05 40.96
C THR A 4 -66.70 16.94 39.47
N ARG A 5 -65.70 17.17 38.61
CA ARG A 5 -65.77 16.79 37.18
C ARG A 5 -65.83 15.27 37.06
N LEU A 6 -66.97 14.76 36.59
CA LEU A 6 -67.11 13.39 36.11
C LEU A 6 -66.30 13.24 34.82
N VAL A 7 -65.20 12.48 34.88
CA VAL A 7 -64.46 12.04 33.69
C VAL A 7 -65.33 11.03 32.96
N THR A 8 -65.79 11.39 31.76
CA THR A 8 -66.59 10.49 30.91
C THR A 8 -65.69 9.47 30.22
N SER A 9 -66.22 8.27 29.93
CA SER A 9 -65.46 7.15 29.33
C SER A 9 -64.83 7.48 27.96
N SER A 10 -65.33 8.51 27.26
CA SER A 10 -64.75 9.04 26.02
C SER A 10 -63.42 9.77 26.23
N ASP A 11 -63.22 10.46 27.36
CA ASP A 11 -61.99 11.23 27.65
C ASP A 11 -60.78 10.31 27.88
N TRP A 12 -61.03 9.10 28.40
CA TRP A 12 -60.01 8.08 28.61
C TRP A 12 -59.44 7.56 27.28
N SER A 13 -60.30 7.39 26.26
CA SER A 13 -59.90 6.91 24.93
C SER A 13 -59.06 7.93 24.15
N VAL A 14 -59.36 9.22 24.31
CA VAL A 14 -58.62 10.34 23.69
C VAL A 14 -57.27 10.55 24.38
N ASN A 15 -57.22 10.50 25.72
CA ASN A 15 -55.95 10.57 26.45
C ASN A 15 -55.04 9.37 26.16
N THR A 16 -55.60 8.18 25.94
CA THR A 16 -54.84 6.98 25.59
C THR A 16 -54.26 7.07 24.17
N THR A 17 -55.04 7.55 23.19
CA THR A 17 -54.55 7.74 21.81
C THR A 17 -53.53 8.88 21.71
N LEU A 18 -53.72 9.97 22.44
CA LEU A 18 -52.75 11.07 22.50
C LEU A 18 -51.46 10.64 23.21
N SER A 19 -51.55 9.91 24.33
CA SER A 19 -50.42 9.32 25.03
C SER A 19 -49.67 8.32 24.15
N ASN A 20 -50.38 7.44 23.43
CA ASN A 20 -49.78 6.52 22.46
C ASN A 20 -49.13 7.25 21.29
N TYR A 21 -49.72 8.34 20.79
CA TYR A 21 -49.13 9.18 19.74
C TYR A 21 -47.86 9.89 20.25
N TYR A 22 -47.85 10.44 21.46
CA TYR A 22 -46.66 11.04 22.07
C TYR A 22 -45.59 9.99 22.41
N GLN A 23 -45.98 8.80 22.89
CA GLN A 23 -45.05 7.68 23.11
C GLN A 23 -44.46 7.17 21.80
N GLN A 24 -45.26 7.02 20.75
CA GLN A 24 -44.80 6.58 19.44
C GLN A 24 -43.92 7.64 18.78
N LYS A 25 -44.26 8.93 18.92
CA LYS A 25 -43.45 10.07 18.47
C LYS A 25 -42.12 10.14 19.24
N ASN A 26 -42.13 9.89 20.54
CA ASN A 26 -40.93 9.79 21.38
C ASN A 26 -40.07 8.57 21.02
N PHE A 27 -40.67 7.41 20.73
CA PHE A 27 -39.97 6.22 20.23
C PHE A 27 -39.38 6.41 18.82
N SER A 28 -40.04 7.15 17.94
CA SER A 28 -39.49 7.51 16.63
C SER A 28 -38.38 8.56 16.70
N ASN A 29 -38.28 9.32 17.80
CA ASN A 29 -37.26 10.35 18.02
C ASN A 29 -36.03 9.85 18.80
N LEU A 30 -36.07 8.63 19.36
CA LEU A 30 -34.89 8.00 19.94
C LEU A 30 -33.88 7.66 18.83
N PRO A 31 -32.58 7.94 19.01
CA PRO A 31 -31.56 7.53 18.05
C PRO A 31 -31.65 6.01 17.84
N ARG A 32 -32.07 5.59 16.64
CA ARG A 32 -32.15 4.15 16.34
C ARG A 32 -30.74 3.57 16.35
N GLU A 33 -30.49 2.63 17.24
CA GLU A 33 -29.25 1.86 17.30
C GLU A 33 -29.33 0.65 16.37
N PRO A 34 -28.18 0.06 15.98
CA PRO A 34 -28.17 -1.22 15.30
C PRO A 34 -28.80 -2.33 16.15
N THR A 35 -29.41 -3.30 15.47
CA THR A 35 -30.03 -4.46 16.07
C THR A 35 -29.01 -5.30 16.83
N ARG A 36 -29.47 -6.02 17.86
CA ARG A 36 -28.59 -6.91 18.64
C ARG A 36 -27.91 -7.97 17.77
N GLN A 37 -28.61 -8.46 16.75
CA GLN A 37 -28.06 -9.43 15.80
C GLN A 37 -26.93 -8.81 14.99
N ALA A 38 -27.14 -7.62 14.43
CA ALA A 38 -26.10 -6.91 13.68
C ALA A 38 -24.88 -6.60 14.55
N THR A 39 -25.06 -6.10 15.77
CA THR A 39 -23.95 -5.80 16.68
C THR A 39 -23.19 -7.05 17.13
N PHE A 40 -23.90 -8.17 17.37
CA PHE A 40 -23.27 -9.44 17.72
C PHE A 40 -22.40 -9.97 16.59
N ILE A 41 -22.94 -10.02 15.36
CA ILE A 41 -22.18 -10.40 14.16
C ILE A 41 -21.00 -9.45 13.97
N GLY A 42 -21.23 -8.15 14.13
CA GLY A 42 -20.22 -7.10 14.06
C GLY A 42 -19.06 -7.33 15.02
N ALA A 43 -19.34 -7.63 16.29
CA ALA A 43 -18.34 -7.87 17.33
C ALA A 43 -17.53 -9.15 17.06
N VAL A 44 -18.20 -10.26 16.73
CA VAL A 44 -17.53 -11.54 16.43
C VAL A 44 -16.60 -11.40 15.22
N LEU A 45 -17.08 -10.82 14.12
CA LEU A 45 -16.27 -10.62 12.93
C LEU A 45 -15.16 -9.59 13.14
N ALA A 46 -15.36 -8.56 13.96
CA ALA A 46 -14.30 -7.63 14.34
C ALA A 46 -13.12 -8.36 15.01
N ILE A 47 -13.39 -9.27 15.95
CA ILE A 47 -12.34 -10.08 16.61
C ILE A 47 -11.58 -10.91 15.57
N VAL A 48 -12.29 -11.59 14.67
CA VAL A 48 -11.70 -12.40 13.60
C VAL A 48 -10.80 -11.54 12.70
N PHE A 49 -11.29 -10.40 12.22
CA PHE A 49 -10.53 -9.52 11.34
C PHE A 49 -9.34 -8.88 12.05
N ILE A 50 -9.45 -8.50 13.32
CA ILE A 50 -8.32 -7.99 14.09
C ILE A 50 -7.23 -9.05 14.19
N PHE A 51 -7.59 -10.29 14.54
CA PHE A 51 -6.63 -11.38 14.67
C PHE A 51 -5.90 -11.67 13.35
N PHE A 52 -6.63 -11.98 12.27
CA PHE A 52 -6.02 -12.30 10.98
C PHE A 52 -5.35 -11.10 10.32
N GLY A 53 -5.93 -9.90 10.49
CA GLY A 53 -5.40 -8.66 9.96
C GLY A 53 -4.05 -8.31 10.58
N LEU A 54 -3.92 -8.35 11.90
CA LEU A 54 -2.64 -8.09 12.58
C LEU A 54 -1.59 -9.13 12.18
N ILE A 55 -1.94 -10.43 12.26
CA ILE A 55 -1.02 -11.51 11.92
C ILE A 55 -0.54 -11.40 10.47
N GLY A 56 -1.45 -11.24 9.51
CA GLY A 56 -1.11 -11.15 8.09
C GLY A 56 -0.21 -9.96 7.77
N ASN A 57 -0.52 -8.78 8.33
CA ASN A 57 0.29 -7.58 8.13
C ASN A 57 1.68 -7.72 8.77
N ILE A 58 1.78 -8.30 9.98
CA ILE A 58 3.08 -8.58 10.64
C ILE A 58 3.91 -9.54 9.79
N ILE A 59 3.34 -10.67 9.34
CA ILE A 59 4.03 -11.65 8.50
C ILE A 59 4.56 -11.00 7.21
N LEU A 60 3.76 -10.14 6.58
CA LEU A 60 4.17 -9.46 5.36
C LEU A 60 5.34 -8.48 5.62
N ILE A 61 5.27 -7.69 6.70
CA ILE A 61 6.35 -6.79 7.10
C ILE A 61 7.63 -7.58 7.39
N THR A 62 7.55 -8.61 8.23
CA THR A 62 8.73 -9.42 8.60
C THR A 62 9.34 -10.09 7.38
N THR A 63 8.52 -10.68 6.50
CA THR A 63 8.98 -11.27 5.23
C THR A 63 9.80 -10.29 4.39
N ILE A 64 9.33 -9.05 4.24
CA ILE A 64 10.03 -8.03 3.44
C ILE A 64 11.35 -7.62 4.11
N LEU A 65 11.34 -7.45 5.43
CA LEU A 65 12.50 -6.99 6.20
C LEU A 65 13.59 -8.07 6.32
N SER A 66 13.22 -9.35 6.40
CA SER A 66 14.15 -10.49 6.52
C SER A 66 15.00 -10.71 5.27
N ALA A 67 14.52 -10.32 4.08
CA ALA A 67 15.23 -10.53 2.82
C ALA A 67 15.84 -9.23 2.28
N LYS A 68 17.19 -9.12 2.27
CA LYS A 68 17.92 -7.94 1.76
C LYS A 68 17.46 -7.51 0.35
N LYS A 69 17.22 -8.48 -0.54
CA LYS A 69 16.74 -8.26 -1.92
C LYS A 69 15.34 -7.65 -1.97
N LEU A 70 14.46 -8.01 -1.04
CA LEU A 70 13.11 -7.42 -0.94
C LEU A 70 13.18 -6.02 -0.36
N ARG A 71 13.92 -5.84 0.75
CA ARG A 71 14.08 -4.56 1.43
C ARG A 71 14.71 -3.47 0.55
N SER A 72 15.59 -3.84 -0.38
CA SER A 72 16.20 -2.88 -1.31
C SER A 72 15.27 -2.42 -2.44
N ASN A 73 14.12 -3.07 -2.63
CA ASN A 73 13.17 -2.69 -3.68
C ASN A 73 12.27 -1.55 -3.20
N ILE A 74 12.26 -0.43 -3.94
CA ILE A 74 11.53 0.80 -3.60
C ILE A 74 10.06 0.51 -3.30
N ILE A 75 9.40 -0.28 -4.15
CA ILE A 75 7.97 -0.57 -3.96
C ILE A 75 7.71 -1.32 -2.64
N ASN A 76 8.62 -2.18 -2.21
CA ASN A 76 8.47 -2.92 -0.96
C ASN A 76 8.65 -2.01 0.27
N ILE A 77 9.42 -0.93 0.16
CA ILE A 77 9.52 0.11 1.20
C ILE A 77 8.15 0.79 1.38
N PHE A 78 7.50 1.15 0.27
CA PHE A 78 6.14 1.72 0.32
C PHE A 78 5.11 0.73 0.85
N ILE A 79 5.22 -0.57 0.50
CA ILE A 79 4.36 -1.62 1.07
C ILE A 79 4.55 -1.71 2.58
N VAL A 80 5.77 -1.79 3.10
CA VAL A 80 6.01 -1.86 4.56
C VAL A 80 5.44 -0.63 5.27
N SER A 81 5.64 0.56 4.71
CA SER A 81 5.08 1.81 5.24
C SER A 81 3.55 1.80 5.27
N LEU A 82 2.91 1.22 4.25
CA LEU A 82 1.46 1.03 4.17
C LEU A 82 0.96 0.00 5.19
N GLN A 83 1.62 -1.16 5.31
CA GLN A 83 1.19 -2.20 6.26
C GLN A 83 1.33 -1.73 7.72
N PHE A 84 2.30 -0.87 8.02
CA PHE A 84 2.39 -0.25 9.36
C PHE A 84 1.14 0.59 9.67
N ASN A 85 0.61 1.30 8.68
CA ASN A 85 -0.64 2.04 8.82
C ASN A 85 -1.84 1.11 9.03
N ASP A 86 -1.88 -0.03 8.33
CA ASP A 86 -2.92 -1.04 8.52
C ASP A 86 -2.87 -1.63 9.94
N LEU A 87 -1.67 -1.88 10.49
CA LEU A 87 -1.52 -2.32 11.89
C LEU A 87 -2.07 -1.30 12.89
N LEU A 88 -1.77 -0.01 12.71
CA LEU A 88 -2.31 1.04 13.57
C LEU A 88 -3.83 1.12 13.47
N ASN A 89 -4.38 1.06 12.25
CA ASN A 89 -5.82 1.15 12.05
C ASN A 89 -6.56 -0.08 12.60
N ILE A 90 -6.04 -1.29 12.38
CA ILE A 90 -6.65 -2.53 12.89
C ILE A 90 -6.50 -2.61 14.42
N GLY A 91 -5.29 -2.38 14.93
CA GLY A 91 -4.96 -2.58 16.35
C GLY A 91 -5.53 -1.51 17.28
N PHE A 92 -5.73 -0.28 16.79
CA PHE A 92 -6.29 0.81 17.59
C PHE A 92 -7.73 1.13 17.22
N ASN A 93 -7.96 1.64 16.01
CA ASN A 93 -9.29 2.12 15.60
C ASN A 93 -10.30 0.98 15.56
N GLN A 94 -9.98 -0.12 14.87
CA GLN A 94 -10.92 -1.22 14.70
C GLN A 94 -11.17 -2.01 15.99
N LEU A 95 -10.19 -2.04 16.90
CA LEU A 95 -10.35 -2.57 18.25
C LEU A 95 -11.45 -1.83 19.02
N PHE A 96 -11.39 -0.49 19.11
CA PHE A 96 -12.38 0.29 19.85
C PHE A 96 -13.77 0.26 19.21
N VAL A 97 -13.84 0.17 17.88
CA VAL A 97 -15.11 -0.08 17.20
C VAL A 97 -15.65 -1.48 17.53
N GLY A 98 -14.81 -2.50 17.53
CA GLY A 98 -15.22 -3.85 17.91
C GLY A 98 -15.80 -3.89 19.33
N LEU A 99 -15.17 -3.17 20.26
CA LEU A 99 -15.66 -3.00 21.62
C LEU A 99 -17.00 -2.26 21.68
N SER A 100 -17.21 -1.23 20.86
CA SER A 100 -18.50 -0.53 20.84
C SER A 100 -19.63 -1.41 20.30
N TYR A 101 -19.34 -2.35 19.39
CA TYR A 101 -20.29 -3.36 18.96
C TYR A 101 -20.58 -4.39 20.05
N ALA A 102 -19.57 -4.86 20.77
CA ALA A 102 -19.73 -5.82 21.86
C ALA A 102 -20.59 -5.25 23.01
N HIS A 103 -20.37 -3.99 23.37
CA HIS A 103 -21.08 -3.33 24.46
C HIS A 103 -22.34 -2.57 24.04
N ARG A 104 -22.57 -2.40 22.72
CA ARG A 104 -23.65 -1.59 22.13
C ARG A 104 -23.66 -0.11 22.57
N HIS A 105 -22.55 0.38 23.10
CA HIS A 105 -22.32 1.79 23.42
C HIS A 105 -20.82 2.08 23.43
N TRP A 106 -20.45 3.36 23.49
CA TRP A 106 -19.05 3.75 23.56
C TRP A 106 -18.49 3.60 24.98
N VAL A 107 -17.47 2.74 25.13
CA VAL A 107 -16.82 2.45 26.42
C VAL A 107 -15.51 3.21 26.64
N GLY A 108 -14.97 3.86 25.61
CA GLY A 108 -13.63 4.49 25.66
C GLY A 108 -13.58 5.86 26.35
N GLY A 109 -14.71 6.43 26.76
CA GLY A 109 -14.80 7.82 27.23
C GLY A 109 -14.42 8.84 26.15
N ASP A 110 -14.43 10.12 26.50
CA ASP A 110 -14.28 11.23 25.54
C ASP A 110 -12.87 11.34 24.96
N LEU A 111 -11.84 11.05 25.75
CA LEU A 111 -10.45 11.07 25.30
C LEU A 111 -10.21 10.03 24.19
N ILE A 112 -10.60 8.77 24.42
CA ILE A 112 -10.40 7.74 23.39
C ILE A 112 -11.34 7.97 22.21
N CYS A 113 -12.56 8.49 22.43
CA CYS A 113 -13.48 8.88 21.36
C CYS A 113 -12.81 9.87 20.39
N THR A 114 -12.13 10.85 20.97
CA THR A 114 -11.38 11.88 20.26
C THR A 114 -10.18 11.30 19.53
N LEU A 115 -9.34 10.52 20.23
CA LEU A 115 -8.17 9.89 19.64
C LEU A 115 -8.52 8.95 18.48
N VAL A 116 -9.53 8.10 18.64
CA VAL A 116 -9.96 7.16 17.60
C VAL A 116 -10.40 7.89 16.33
N VAL A 117 -11.08 9.03 16.45
CA VAL A 117 -11.47 9.84 15.28
C VAL A 117 -10.25 10.42 14.56
N TYR A 118 -9.29 11.00 15.29
CA TYR A 118 -8.08 11.55 14.68
C TYR A 118 -7.21 10.46 14.07
N PHE A 119 -6.91 9.39 14.81
CA PHE A 119 -6.13 8.28 14.31
C PHE A 119 -6.80 7.63 13.11
N SER A 120 -8.13 7.43 13.13
CA SER A 120 -8.86 6.91 11.96
C SER A 120 -8.70 7.81 10.74
N THR A 121 -8.84 9.13 10.92
CA THR A 121 -8.73 10.09 9.82
C THR A 121 -7.32 10.14 9.25
N ILE A 122 -6.31 10.22 10.11
CA ILE A 122 -4.89 10.23 9.72
C ILE A 122 -4.52 8.91 9.05
N CYS A 123 -4.88 7.77 9.64
CA CYS A 123 -4.53 6.46 9.08
C CYS A 123 -5.19 6.23 7.73
N MET A 124 -6.46 6.63 7.58
CA MET A 124 -7.17 6.51 6.31
C MET A 124 -6.56 7.43 5.24
N GLY A 125 -6.26 8.68 5.58
CA GLY A 125 -5.58 9.60 4.67
C GLY A 125 -4.20 9.09 4.25
N CYS A 126 -3.40 8.61 5.21
CA CYS A 126 -2.10 8.00 4.95
C CYS A 126 -2.24 6.81 4.00
N LEU A 127 -3.21 5.92 4.24
CA LEU A 127 -3.48 4.76 3.39
C LEU A 127 -3.77 5.19 1.94
N LEU A 128 -4.72 6.11 1.73
CA LEU A 128 -5.08 6.55 0.38
C LEU A 128 -3.93 7.25 -0.36
N TRP A 129 -3.17 8.09 0.34
CA TRP A 129 -1.99 8.72 -0.22
C TRP A 129 -0.86 7.71 -0.51
N HIS A 130 -0.75 6.62 0.25
CA HIS A 130 0.16 5.51 -0.07
C HIS A 130 -0.30 4.74 -1.31
N HIS A 131 -1.59 4.46 -1.48
CA HIS A 131 -2.11 3.88 -2.72
C HIS A 131 -1.83 4.78 -3.94
N CYS A 132 -1.99 6.10 -3.77
CA CYS A 132 -1.65 7.10 -4.78
C CYS A 132 -0.16 7.08 -5.12
N LEU A 133 0.71 7.12 -4.11
CA LEU A 133 2.15 7.02 -4.26
C LEU A 133 2.56 5.75 -5.01
N ILE A 134 1.98 4.61 -4.63
CA ILE A 134 2.21 3.33 -5.30
C ILE A 134 1.78 3.42 -6.77
N ALA A 135 0.59 3.95 -7.07
CA ALA A 135 0.11 4.10 -8.45
C ALA A 135 1.05 4.98 -9.29
N ILE A 136 1.51 6.12 -8.76
CA ILE A 136 2.49 7.00 -9.40
C ILE A 136 3.81 6.25 -9.63
N HIS A 137 4.31 5.53 -8.62
CA HIS A 137 5.53 4.74 -8.77
C HIS A 137 5.39 3.69 -9.87
N ARG A 138 4.25 2.99 -9.94
CA ARG A 138 3.97 2.02 -11.01
C ARG A 138 3.89 2.69 -12.38
N LEU A 139 3.28 3.87 -12.47
CA LEU A 139 3.23 4.67 -13.70
C LEU A 139 4.65 5.01 -14.18
N ILE A 140 5.50 5.50 -13.30
CA ILE A 140 6.90 5.83 -13.62
C ILE A 140 7.65 4.59 -14.10
N VAL A 141 7.57 3.47 -13.37
CA VAL A 141 8.31 2.25 -13.72
C VAL A 141 7.85 1.65 -15.05
N VAL A 142 6.53 1.65 -15.34
CA VAL A 142 5.97 1.02 -16.53
C VAL A 142 6.04 1.92 -17.76
N VAL A 143 5.73 3.22 -17.61
CA VAL A 143 5.58 4.15 -18.75
C VAL A 143 6.83 5.01 -18.97
N TYR A 144 7.55 5.35 -17.90
CA TYR A 144 8.71 6.25 -17.94
C TYR A 144 9.97 5.62 -17.31
N PRO A 145 10.43 4.45 -17.76
CA PRO A 145 11.50 3.69 -17.09
C PRO A 145 12.83 4.46 -16.96
N ASN A 146 13.09 5.43 -17.85
CA ASN A 146 14.30 6.25 -17.82
C ASN A 146 14.26 7.39 -16.77
N PHE A 147 13.10 7.72 -16.23
CA PHE A 147 12.91 8.84 -15.30
C PHE A 147 13.64 8.59 -13.97
N LEU A 148 13.51 7.39 -13.40
CA LEU A 148 14.16 7.03 -12.14
C LEU A 148 15.70 7.03 -12.23
N ARG A 149 16.27 6.85 -13.42
CA ARG A 149 17.73 6.89 -13.62
C ARG A 149 18.32 8.29 -13.44
N ARG A 150 17.49 9.33 -13.58
CA ARG A 150 17.90 10.75 -13.49
C ARG A 150 17.72 11.34 -12.09
N MET A 151 17.12 10.59 -11.15
CA MET A 151 16.77 11.09 -9.83
C MET A 151 17.50 10.34 -8.73
N SER A 152 17.79 11.04 -7.62
CA SER A 152 18.23 10.40 -6.39
C SER A 152 17.10 9.54 -5.81
N VAL A 153 17.28 8.22 -5.85
CA VAL A 153 16.33 7.25 -5.31
C VAL A 153 16.07 7.50 -3.82
N LYS A 154 17.10 7.84 -3.06
CA LYS A 154 16.98 8.13 -1.62
C LYS A 154 16.06 9.32 -1.37
N THR A 155 16.29 10.42 -2.10
CA THR A 155 15.48 11.64 -1.99
C THR A 155 14.04 11.37 -2.39
N TYR A 156 13.82 10.66 -3.50
CA TYR A 156 12.48 10.26 -3.95
C TYR A 156 11.71 9.47 -2.87
N VAL A 157 12.33 8.47 -2.26
CA VAL A 157 11.69 7.66 -1.22
C VAL A 157 11.38 8.48 0.03
N ILE A 158 12.34 9.27 0.53
CA ILE A 158 12.15 10.08 1.75
C ILE A 158 11.03 11.11 1.55
N VAL A 159 11.08 11.88 0.46
CA VAL A 159 10.07 12.90 0.16
C VAL A 159 8.69 12.27 0.02
N SER A 160 8.59 11.13 -0.67
CA SER A 160 7.33 10.41 -0.85
C SER A 160 6.74 9.93 0.49
N LEU A 161 7.56 9.37 1.38
CA LEU A 161 7.13 8.91 2.70
C LEU A 161 6.75 10.06 3.63
N VAL A 162 7.48 11.18 3.57
CA VAL A 162 7.15 12.37 4.38
C VAL A 162 5.83 12.99 3.93
N ILE A 163 5.64 13.22 2.63
CA ILE A 163 4.42 13.83 2.09
C ILE A 163 3.19 12.99 2.43
N THR A 164 3.25 11.67 2.24
CA THR A 164 2.13 10.77 2.51
C THR A 164 1.73 10.70 4.00
N ARG A 165 2.53 11.23 4.91
CA ARG A 165 2.26 11.28 6.36
C ARG A 165 1.91 12.68 6.84
N VAL A 166 2.71 13.67 6.46
CA VAL A 166 2.51 15.06 6.89
C VAL A 166 1.19 15.60 6.35
N LEU A 167 0.82 15.30 5.10
CA LEU A 167 -0.40 15.84 4.49
C LEU A 167 -1.70 15.41 5.23
N PRO A 168 -1.93 14.12 5.55
CA PRO A 168 -3.07 13.72 6.39
C PRO A 168 -3.07 14.36 7.78
N ILE A 169 -1.90 14.51 8.40
CA ILE A 169 -1.76 15.11 9.74
C ILE A 169 -2.14 16.59 9.69
N THR A 170 -1.62 17.35 8.71
CA THR A 170 -1.93 18.79 8.58
C THR A 170 -3.39 19.03 8.28
N CYS A 171 -4.03 18.16 7.48
CA CYS A 171 -5.47 18.24 7.26
C CYS A 171 -6.29 18.08 8.55
N CYS A 172 -5.79 17.42 9.59
CA CYS A 172 -6.52 17.22 10.85
C CYS A 172 -6.40 18.40 11.83
N ILE A 173 -5.46 19.33 11.62
CA ILE A 173 -5.21 20.47 12.53
C ILE A 173 -6.47 21.31 12.83
N PRO A 174 -7.32 21.68 11.85
CA PRO A 174 -8.53 22.48 12.13
C PRO A 174 -9.49 21.82 13.13
N SER A 175 -9.51 20.48 13.16
CA SER A 175 -10.34 19.74 14.12
C SER A 175 -9.77 19.68 15.52
N PHE A 176 -8.45 19.84 15.70
CA PHE A 176 -7.88 19.98 17.06
C PHE A 176 -8.27 21.31 17.69
N LEU A 177 -8.49 22.34 16.88
CA LEU A 177 -8.85 23.69 17.33
C LEU A 177 -10.35 23.87 17.58
N THR A 178 -11.18 22.94 17.08
CA THR A 178 -12.64 23.03 17.18
C THR A 178 -13.15 21.75 17.82
N ASP A 179 -13.53 21.81 19.11
CA ASP A 179 -14.11 20.69 19.85
C ASP A 179 -15.42 20.22 19.21
N SER A 180 -15.29 19.34 18.22
CA SER A 180 -16.34 19.05 17.23
C SER A 180 -16.56 17.56 17.05
N ILE A 181 -16.03 16.73 17.95
CA ILE A 181 -16.20 15.28 17.91
C ILE A 181 -17.48 14.91 18.64
N ARG A 182 -18.30 14.08 17.98
CA ARG A 182 -19.60 13.64 18.49
C ARG A 182 -19.74 12.13 18.33
N TYR A 183 -20.31 11.49 19.35
CA TYR A 183 -20.70 10.09 19.29
C TYR A 183 -21.99 9.92 18.47
N SER A 184 -22.00 8.96 17.55
CA SER A 184 -23.17 8.58 16.78
C SER A 184 -23.70 7.23 17.23
N HIS A 185 -24.89 7.23 17.82
CA HIS A 185 -25.61 6.01 18.26
C HIS A 185 -25.97 5.09 17.08
N ARG A 186 -26.22 5.66 15.89
CA ARG A 186 -26.54 4.89 14.68
C ARG A 186 -25.36 4.07 14.16
N ALA A 187 -24.16 4.64 14.23
CA ALA A 187 -22.94 3.99 13.77
C ALA A 187 -22.17 3.28 14.90
N LEU A 188 -22.58 3.47 16.16
CA LEU A 188 -21.85 3.12 17.37
C LEU A 188 -20.38 3.58 17.33
N ARG A 189 -20.16 4.80 16.81
CA ARG A 189 -18.83 5.34 16.51
C ARG A 189 -18.75 6.84 16.77
N CYS A 190 -17.57 7.28 17.18
CA CYS A 190 -17.23 8.68 17.27
C CYS A 190 -16.94 9.27 15.88
N SER A 191 -17.30 10.53 15.68
CA SER A 191 -17.30 11.17 14.37
C SER A 191 -17.02 12.67 14.43
N ILE A 192 -16.40 13.21 13.38
CA ILE A 192 -16.21 14.65 13.18
C ILE A 192 -17.56 15.27 12.81
N GLY A 193 -17.98 16.31 13.54
CA GLY A 193 -19.17 17.12 13.25
C GLY A 193 -18.87 18.43 12.51
N ASN A 194 -17.61 18.88 12.46
CA ASN A 194 -17.23 20.11 11.78
C ASN A 194 -17.37 19.99 10.25
N LYS A 195 -18.24 20.80 9.64
CA LYS A 195 -18.51 20.80 8.19
C LYS A 195 -17.28 21.14 7.34
N LEU A 196 -16.48 22.12 7.76
CA LEU A 196 -15.26 22.53 7.05
C LEU A 196 -14.25 21.38 7.05
N GLN A 197 -14.06 20.72 8.20
CA GLN A 197 -13.19 19.55 8.28
C GLN A 197 -13.67 18.42 7.37
N ILE A 198 -14.97 18.10 7.42
CA ILE A 198 -15.55 17.05 6.58
C ILE A 198 -15.27 17.35 5.10
N PHE A 199 -15.44 18.60 4.68
CA PHE A 199 -15.13 19.04 3.33
C PHE A 199 -13.64 18.88 2.96
N ILE A 200 -12.72 19.28 3.85
CA ILE A 200 -11.27 19.10 3.66
C ILE A 200 -10.93 17.62 3.53
N ASN A 201 -11.46 16.76 4.42
CA ASN A 201 -11.19 15.32 4.39
C ASN A 201 -11.72 14.68 3.10
N ILE A 202 -12.95 15.00 2.70
CA ILE A 202 -13.55 14.47 1.47
C ILE A 202 -12.74 14.94 0.25
N THR A 203 -12.33 16.20 0.20
CA THR A 203 -11.65 16.75 -0.99
C THR A 203 -10.20 16.29 -1.07
N VAL A 204 -9.41 16.51 -0.01
CA VAL A 204 -7.95 16.33 -0.01
C VAL A 204 -7.54 14.90 0.32
N LEU A 205 -8.21 14.25 1.29
CA LEU A 205 -7.82 12.92 1.73
C LEU A 205 -8.51 11.80 0.95
N ILE A 206 -9.68 12.06 0.36
CA ILE A 206 -10.45 11.05 -0.38
C ILE A 206 -10.42 11.34 -1.88
N PHE A 207 -11.05 12.41 -2.33
CA PHE A 207 -11.30 12.66 -3.75
C PHE A 207 -10.00 12.81 -4.56
N LEU A 208 -9.10 13.70 -4.13
CA LEU A 208 -7.85 14.00 -4.83
C LEU A 208 -6.96 12.75 -5.07
N PRO A 209 -6.60 11.93 -4.07
CA PRO A 209 -5.79 10.74 -4.31
C PRO A 209 -6.51 9.70 -5.19
N ASN A 210 -7.83 9.54 -5.06
CA ASN A 210 -8.59 8.61 -5.90
C ASN A 210 -8.54 9.01 -7.38
N VAL A 211 -8.72 10.30 -7.69
CA VAL A 211 -8.61 10.81 -9.07
C VAL A 211 -7.21 10.54 -9.64
N ILE A 212 -6.15 10.83 -8.87
CA ILE A 212 -4.77 10.57 -9.31
C ILE A 212 -4.54 9.07 -9.56
N ILE A 213 -5.01 8.20 -8.68
CA ILE A 213 -4.89 6.74 -8.83
C ILE A 213 -5.58 6.27 -10.12
N ILE A 214 -6.81 6.72 -10.36
CA ILE A 214 -7.58 6.34 -11.54
C ILE A 214 -6.87 6.79 -12.82
N ILE A 215 -6.40 8.05 -12.86
CA ILE A 215 -5.63 8.57 -14.01
C ILE A 215 -4.37 7.74 -14.24
N CYS A 216 -3.60 7.44 -13.18
CA CYS A 216 -2.40 6.62 -13.28
C CYS A 216 -2.68 5.25 -13.90
N PHE A 217 -3.71 4.54 -13.43
CA PHE A 217 -4.06 3.23 -13.96
C PHE A 217 -4.61 3.28 -15.39
N ILE A 218 -5.39 4.31 -15.75
CA ILE A 218 -5.85 4.52 -17.14
C ILE A 218 -4.65 4.71 -18.08
N VAL A 219 -3.70 5.58 -17.72
CA VAL A 219 -2.50 5.84 -18.53
C VAL A 219 -1.66 4.57 -18.67
N ILE A 220 -1.47 3.81 -17.59
CA ILE A 220 -0.75 2.53 -17.65
C ILE A 220 -1.48 1.55 -18.60
N PHE A 221 -2.80 1.43 -18.48
CA PHE A 221 -3.59 0.54 -19.32
C PHE A 221 -3.45 0.89 -20.81
N VAL A 222 -3.60 2.18 -21.15
CA VAL A 222 -3.45 2.67 -22.53
C VAL A 222 -2.03 2.41 -23.05
N HIS A 223 -1.00 2.68 -22.24
CA HIS A 223 0.39 2.43 -22.62
C HIS A 223 0.64 0.94 -22.93
N VAL A 224 0.18 0.06 -22.03
CA VAL A 224 0.32 -1.40 -22.19
C VAL A 224 -0.43 -1.92 -23.41
N PHE A 225 -1.65 -1.44 -23.65
CA PHE A 225 -2.45 -1.82 -24.81
C PHE A 225 -1.77 -1.42 -26.12
N ARG A 226 -1.27 -0.18 -26.21
CA ARG A 226 -0.54 0.31 -27.39
C ARG A 226 0.76 -0.45 -27.62
N ALA A 227 1.55 -0.68 -26.56
CA ALA A 227 2.80 -1.42 -26.66
C ALA A 227 2.58 -2.86 -27.16
N THR A 228 1.55 -3.54 -26.66
CA THR A 228 1.22 -4.91 -27.07
C THR A 228 0.80 -4.96 -28.54
N ASN A 229 -0.05 -4.03 -28.99
CA ASN A 229 -0.49 -3.98 -30.39
C ASN A 229 0.64 -3.64 -31.36
N THR A 230 1.59 -2.79 -30.97
CA THR A 230 2.76 -2.49 -31.81
C THR A 230 3.69 -3.69 -31.93
N THR A 231 3.97 -4.43 -30.84
CA THR A 231 4.81 -5.64 -30.89
C THR A 231 4.19 -6.77 -31.70
N VAL A 232 2.85 -6.88 -31.76
CA VAL A 232 2.18 -7.83 -32.65
C VAL A 232 2.33 -7.41 -34.13
N ARG A 233 2.38 -6.11 -34.42
CA ARG A 233 2.52 -5.57 -35.79
C ARG A 233 3.96 -5.56 -36.30
N THR A 234 4.93 -5.24 -35.44
CA THR A 234 6.35 -5.26 -35.77
C THR A 234 6.95 -6.52 -35.17
N ASN A 235 7.34 -7.49 -35.99
CA ASN A 235 7.90 -8.79 -35.63
C ASN A 235 9.30 -8.69 -34.95
N THR A 236 9.48 -7.74 -34.04
CA THR A 236 10.75 -7.40 -33.38
C THR A 236 10.89 -8.21 -32.09
N ASN A 237 11.65 -9.30 -32.18
CA ASN A 237 11.92 -10.25 -31.11
C ASN A 237 12.87 -9.70 -30.02
N THR A 238 12.54 -8.58 -29.38
CA THR A 238 13.23 -8.14 -28.16
C THR A 238 12.68 -8.87 -26.94
N VAL A 239 12.89 -10.19 -26.91
CA VAL A 239 12.34 -11.14 -25.92
C VAL A 239 12.62 -10.68 -24.48
N SER A 240 13.83 -10.19 -24.18
CA SER A 240 14.23 -9.75 -22.83
C SER A 240 13.46 -8.53 -22.32
N ALA A 241 13.28 -7.48 -23.14
CA ALA A 241 12.53 -6.28 -22.78
C ALA A 241 11.02 -6.59 -22.60
N SER A 242 10.50 -7.53 -23.40
CA SER A 242 9.11 -7.99 -23.26
C SER A 242 8.87 -8.74 -21.95
N HIS A 243 9.85 -9.52 -21.44
CA HIS A 243 9.73 -10.27 -20.20
C HIS A 243 9.77 -9.38 -18.95
N SER A 244 10.65 -8.38 -18.91
CA SER A 244 10.71 -7.42 -17.80
C SER A 244 9.43 -6.58 -17.72
N LEU A 245 8.93 -6.09 -18.86
CA LEU A 245 7.65 -5.37 -18.93
C LEU A 245 6.47 -6.22 -18.46
N ARG A 246 6.35 -7.48 -18.92
CA ARG A 246 5.28 -8.40 -18.48
C ARG A 246 5.30 -8.63 -16.97
N ARG A 247 6.49 -8.72 -16.36
CA ARG A 247 6.63 -8.82 -14.90
C ARG A 247 6.10 -7.57 -14.22
N GLU A 248 6.48 -6.39 -14.69
CA GLU A 248 6.00 -5.13 -14.14
C GLU A 248 4.47 -4.98 -14.31
N ILE A 249 3.89 -5.38 -15.44
CA ILE A 249 2.44 -5.37 -15.65
C ILE A 249 1.72 -6.28 -14.63
N ARG A 250 2.25 -7.49 -14.39
CA ARG A 250 1.68 -8.42 -13.39
C ARG A 250 1.68 -7.80 -11.99
N ILE A 251 2.78 -7.15 -11.62
CA ILE A 251 2.91 -6.45 -10.34
C ILE A 251 1.92 -5.27 -10.29
N THR A 252 1.77 -4.50 -11.36
CA THR A 252 0.81 -3.39 -11.42
C THR A 252 -0.63 -3.87 -11.31
N LYS A 253 -0.99 -5.00 -11.94
CA LYS A 253 -2.33 -5.61 -11.81
C LYS A 253 -2.66 -5.93 -10.35
N MET A 254 -1.69 -6.42 -9.58
CA MET A 254 -1.87 -6.65 -8.14
C MET A 254 -2.24 -5.36 -7.40
N PHE A 255 -1.55 -4.25 -7.67
CA PHE A 255 -1.89 -2.97 -7.04
C PHE A 255 -3.26 -2.42 -7.47
N ALA A 256 -3.68 -2.66 -8.71
CA ALA A 256 -5.03 -2.33 -9.16
C ALA A 256 -6.09 -3.15 -8.40
N VAL A 257 -5.86 -4.46 -8.18
CA VAL A 257 -6.76 -5.31 -7.37
C VAL A 257 -6.84 -4.80 -5.93
N LEU A 258 -5.70 -4.47 -5.30
CA LEU A 258 -5.67 -3.89 -3.96
C LEU A 258 -6.45 -2.58 -3.87
N PHE A 259 -6.31 -1.70 -4.85
CA PHE A 259 -7.08 -0.46 -4.91
C PHE A 259 -8.57 -0.70 -5.08
N ILE A 260 -8.99 -1.62 -5.95
CA ILE A 260 -10.41 -1.96 -6.16
C ILE A 260 -11.01 -2.53 -4.88
N LEU A 261 -10.32 -3.44 -4.20
CA LEU A 261 -10.77 -4.00 -2.91
C LEU A 261 -10.93 -2.90 -1.86
N PHE A 262 -9.95 -2.00 -1.74
CA PHE A 262 -10.06 -0.85 -0.85
C PHE A 262 -11.24 0.06 -1.24
N PHE A 263 -11.39 0.37 -2.54
CA PHE A 263 -12.39 1.28 -3.05
C PHE A 263 -13.81 0.77 -2.73
N LEU A 264 -14.09 -0.49 -3.08
CA LEU A 264 -15.37 -1.15 -2.77
C LEU A 264 -15.56 -1.37 -1.27
N GLY A 265 -14.46 -1.54 -0.54
CA GLY A 265 -14.45 -1.73 0.91
C GLY A 265 -14.87 -0.49 1.70
N TYR A 266 -14.24 0.65 1.39
CA TYR A 266 -14.27 1.86 2.21
C TYR A 266 -15.26 2.92 1.72
N HIS A 267 -15.36 3.15 0.40
CA HIS A 267 -16.17 4.26 -0.12
C HIS A 267 -17.66 4.13 0.18
N PRO A 268 -18.28 2.93 0.15
CA PRO A 268 -19.68 2.80 0.57
C PRO A 268 -19.94 3.32 1.99
N TYR A 269 -19.02 3.07 2.94
CA TYR A 269 -19.09 3.63 4.30
C TYR A 269 -18.97 5.15 4.30
N GLY A 270 -17.98 5.70 3.59
CA GLY A 270 -17.77 7.15 3.47
C GLY A 270 -18.96 7.87 2.84
N PHE A 271 -19.53 7.29 1.78
CA PHE A 271 -20.69 7.81 1.07
C PHE A 271 -21.93 7.85 1.96
N VAL A 272 -22.29 6.72 2.59
CA VAL A 272 -23.45 6.66 3.48
C VAL A 272 -23.31 7.67 4.63
N ARG A 273 -22.13 7.79 5.23
CA ARG A 273 -21.90 8.77 6.30
C ARG A 273 -22.00 10.23 5.83
N ALA A 274 -21.64 10.53 4.58
CA ALA A 274 -21.72 11.88 4.03
C ALA A 274 -23.16 12.30 3.67
N TYR A 275 -23.97 11.36 3.17
CA TYR A 275 -25.31 11.64 2.64
C TYR A 275 -26.46 11.32 3.61
N ASP A 276 -26.29 10.37 4.53
CA ASP A 276 -27.34 10.00 5.50
C ASP A 276 -27.42 10.98 6.69
N LYS A 277 -27.55 12.27 6.40
CA LYS A 277 -27.64 13.32 7.44
C LYS A 277 -28.97 13.29 8.19
N GLN A 278 -30.03 12.83 7.51
CA GLN A 278 -31.37 12.70 8.08
C GLN A 278 -31.57 11.33 8.76
N GLY A 279 -30.66 10.38 8.54
CA GLY A 279 -30.70 9.06 9.14
C GLY A 279 -31.88 8.22 8.68
N GLN A 280 -32.14 8.27 7.39
CA GLN A 280 -33.21 7.52 6.75
C GLN A 280 -32.84 6.05 6.60
N LEU A 281 -31.54 5.74 6.55
CA LEU A 281 -31.05 4.37 6.42
C LEU A 281 -31.15 3.61 7.74
N HIS A 282 -31.37 2.30 7.63
CA HIS A 282 -31.40 1.41 8.78
C HIS A 282 -30.02 1.34 9.44
N PRO A 283 -29.90 1.46 10.78
CA PRO A 283 -28.60 1.53 11.46
C PRO A 283 -27.67 0.33 11.21
N ASP A 284 -28.24 -0.86 10.96
CA ASP A 284 -27.47 -2.08 10.66
C ASP A 284 -26.57 -1.94 9.42
N ILE A 285 -26.93 -1.04 8.49
CA ILE A 285 -26.12 -0.76 7.31
C ILE A 285 -24.74 -0.22 7.72
N TYR A 286 -24.62 0.58 8.78
CA TYR A 286 -23.33 1.07 9.25
C TYR A 286 -22.41 -0.05 9.76
N VAL A 287 -23.00 -1.09 10.38
CA VAL A 287 -22.26 -2.27 10.83
C VAL A 287 -21.79 -3.07 9.62
N LEU A 288 -22.67 -3.33 8.65
CA LEU A 288 -22.33 -4.03 7.41
C LEU A 288 -21.19 -3.33 6.64
N LEU A 289 -21.31 -2.02 6.45
CA LEU A 289 -20.30 -1.21 5.75
C LEU A 289 -18.96 -1.18 6.51
N THR A 290 -19.02 -1.20 7.84
CA THR A 290 -17.82 -1.32 8.66
C THR A 290 -17.13 -2.68 8.47
N LEU A 291 -17.90 -3.77 8.39
CA LEU A 291 -17.36 -5.09 8.13
C LEU A 291 -16.75 -5.20 6.72
N LEU A 292 -17.41 -4.61 5.72
CA LEU A 292 -16.89 -4.54 4.36
C LEU A 292 -15.54 -3.78 4.30
N TYR A 293 -15.41 -2.70 5.08
CA TYR A 293 -14.15 -1.99 5.27
C TYR A 293 -13.10 -2.85 6.00
N CYS A 294 -13.45 -3.60 7.04
CA CYS A 294 -12.51 -4.53 7.68
C CYS A 294 -11.94 -5.54 6.69
N ILE A 295 -12.81 -6.14 5.87
CA ILE A 295 -12.44 -7.16 4.88
C ILE A 295 -11.42 -6.59 3.91
N SER A 296 -11.64 -5.38 3.40
CA SER A 296 -10.73 -4.81 2.40
C SER A 296 -9.32 -4.57 2.95
N ILE A 297 -9.19 -4.10 4.19
CA ILE A 297 -7.89 -3.87 4.82
C ILE A 297 -7.20 -5.19 5.17
N CYS A 298 -7.95 -6.17 5.67
CA CYS A 298 -7.39 -7.47 6.07
C CYS A 298 -7.04 -8.35 4.86
N ALA A 299 -7.59 -8.06 3.67
CA ALA A 299 -7.29 -8.80 2.45
C ALA A 299 -5.90 -8.47 1.87
N SER A 300 -5.28 -7.34 2.23
CA SER A 300 -4.02 -6.88 1.60
C SER A 300 -2.91 -7.94 1.65
N PRO A 301 -2.57 -8.55 2.81
CA PRO A 301 -1.54 -9.57 2.89
C PRO A 301 -1.85 -10.82 2.04
N LEU A 302 -3.12 -11.22 1.96
CA LEU A 302 -3.55 -12.37 1.14
C LEU A 302 -3.33 -12.09 -0.34
N VAL A 303 -3.68 -10.89 -0.81
CA VAL A 303 -3.46 -10.49 -2.20
C VAL A 303 -1.97 -10.47 -2.54
N TYR A 304 -1.12 -9.96 -1.65
CA TYR A 304 0.34 -10.02 -1.84
C TYR A 304 0.84 -11.48 -1.87
N GLY A 305 0.35 -12.32 -0.97
CA GLY A 305 0.70 -13.75 -0.92
C GLY A 305 0.32 -14.51 -2.19
N ILE A 306 -0.83 -14.19 -2.81
CA ILE A 306 -1.32 -14.87 -4.00
C ILE A 306 -0.67 -14.32 -5.28
N MET A 307 -0.60 -13.00 -5.41
CA MET A 307 -0.25 -12.34 -6.67
C MET A 307 1.24 -11.97 -6.80
N ASN A 308 1.99 -11.94 -5.69
CA ASN A 308 3.43 -11.66 -5.71
C ASN A 308 4.25 -12.92 -5.44
N ASN A 309 4.63 -13.60 -6.53
CA ASN A 309 5.45 -14.83 -6.49
C ASN A 309 6.79 -14.66 -5.75
N GLN A 310 7.35 -13.45 -5.66
CA GLN A 310 8.60 -13.22 -4.95
C GLN A 310 8.35 -13.13 -3.45
N LEU A 311 7.35 -12.34 -3.03
CA LEU A 311 6.94 -12.25 -1.62
C LEU A 311 6.46 -13.59 -1.10
N ARG A 312 5.66 -14.34 -1.87
CA ARG A 312 5.18 -15.67 -1.48
C ARG A 312 6.31 -16.63 -1.14
N ARG A 313 7.36 -16.68 -1.96
CA ARG A 313 8.51 -17.58 -1.74
C ARG A 313 9.28 -17.24 -0.47
N GLU A 314 9.54 -15.95 -0.26
CA GLU A 314 10.24 -15.49 0.94
C GLU A 314 9.37 -15.67 2.19
N CYS A 315 8.05 -15.48 2.08
CA CYS A 315 7.10 -15.73 3.17
C CYS A 315 7.11 -17.21 3.57
N ILE A 316 7.03 -18.14 2.61
CA ILE A 316 7.14 -19.58 2.88
C ILE A 316 8.48 -19.92 3.53
N ARG A 317 9.58 -19.30 3.08
CA ARG A 317 10.91 -19.49 3.68
C ARG A 317 10.95 -19.05 5.14
N VAL A 318 10.38 -17.88 5.46
CA VAL A 318 10.33 -17.33 6.83
C VAL A 318 9.41 -18.16 7.73
N LEU A 319 8.23 -18.55 7.25
CA LEU A 319 7.23 -19.28 8.05
C LEU A 319 7.60 -20.74 8.29
N PHE A 320 8.11 -21.44 7.26
CA PHE A 320 8.37 -22.88 7.35
C PHE A 320 9.83 -23.22 7.60
N ASN A 321 10.68 -22.21 7.84
CA ASN A 321 12.10 -22.32 8.14
C ASN A 321 12.78 -23.49 7.41
N CYS A 322 12.51 -23.59 6.10
CA CYS A 322 12.82 -24.81 5.36
C CYS A 322 14.33 -24.80 5.06
N TRP A 323 15.11 -25.37 5.99
CA TRP A 323 16.55 -25.61 5.89
C TRP A 323 16.92 -26.27 4.55
N HIS A 324 15.97 -27.00 3.95
CA HIS A 324 16.10 -27.64 2.64
C HIS A 324 16.17 -26.67 1.44
N CYS A 325 15.52 -25.49 1.52
CA CYS A 325 15.58 -24.48 0.45
C CYS A 325 16.85 -23.63 0.50
N GLN A 326 17.55 -23.59 1.64
CA GLN A 326 18.82 -22.89 1.78
C GLN A 326 19.91 -23.55 0.92
N LYS A 327 19.91 -24.88 0.86
CA LYS A 327 20.87 -25.68 0.07
C LYS A 327 20.70 -25.51 -1.44
N ILE A 328 19.47 -25.33 -1.95
CA ILE A 328 19.20 -25.25 -3.40
C ILE A 328 19.61 -23.89 -3.98
N ASP A 329 19.35 -22.79 -3.25
CA ASP A 329 19.71 -21.44 -3.72
C ASP A 329 21.22 -21.17 -3.60
N ASP A 330 21.88 -21.71 -2.57
CA ASP A 330 23.34 -21.60 -2.43
C ASP A 330 24.07 -22.50 -3.45
N CYS A 331 23.54 -23.69 -3.76
CA CYS A 331 24.10 -24.56 -4.78
C CYS A 331 23.95 -23.97 -6.20
N LYS A 332 22.85 -23.26 -6.49
CA LYS A 332 22.67 -22.52 -7.74
C LYS A 332 23.58 -21.30 -7.87
N LYS A 333 23.82 -20.57 -6.78
CA LYS A 333 24.79 -19.46 -6.78
C LYS A 333 26.22 -19.96 -6.97
N TYR A 334 26.59 -21.06 -6.32
CA TYR A 334 27.92 -21.67 -6.46
C TYR A 334 28.16 -22.20 -7.88
N SER A 335 27.18 -22.89 -8.47
CA SER A 335 27.30 -23.39 -9.85
C SER A 335 27.35 -22.27 -10.88
N GLN A 336 26.57 -21.20 -10.72
CA GLN A 336 26.59 -20.05 -11.64
C GLN A 336 27.88 -19.22 -11.52
N HIS A 337 28.47 -19.14 -10.32
CA HIS A 337 29.78 -18.53 -10.13
C HIS A 337 30.90 -19.37 -10.76
N ARG A 338 30.80 -20.70 -10.69
CA ARG A 338 31.72 -21.65 -11.32
C ARG A 338 31.61 -21.63 -12.85
N SER A 339 30.40 -21.63 -13.42
CA SER A 339 30.20 -21.51 -14.87
C SER A 339 30.74 -20.20 -15.42
N ASN A 340 30.57 -19.09 -14.70
CA ASN A 340 31.10 -17.80 -15.12
C ASN A 340 32.63 -17.71 -15.02
N SER A 341 33.26 -18.37 -14.03
CA SER A 341 34.72 -18.43 -13.95
C SER A 341 35.34 -19.38 -14.98
N THR A 342 34.72 -20.53 -15.27
CA THR A 342 35.17 -21.44 -16.34
C THR A 342 35.02 -20.78 -17.72
N THR A 343 33.94 -20.04 -17.96
CA THR A 343 33.74 -19.30 -19.22
C THR A 343 34.75 -18.16 -19.38
N ARG A 344 35.15 -17.50 -18.27
CA ARG A 344 36.20 -16.47 -18.29
C ARG A 344 37.58 -17.08 -18.55
N GLN A 345 37.90 -18.24 -17.94
CA GLN A 345 39.15 -18.96 -18.19
C GLN A 345 39.23 -19.50 -19.63
N SER A 346 38.14 -20.02 -20.20
CA SER A 346 38.13 -20.47 -21.60
C SER A 346 38.24 -19.32 -22.61
N MET A 347 37.71 -18.13 -22.30
CA MET A 347 37.93 -16.93 -23.13
C MET A 347 39.36 -16.39 -23.02
N ILE A 348 40.00 -16.48 -21.84
CA ILE A 348 41.39 -16.06 -21.66
C ILE A 348 42.36 -17.02 -22.36
N MET A 349 42.12 -18.34 -22.32
CA MET A 349 42.94 -19.31 -23.07
C MET A 349 42.76 -19.15 -24.59
N ARG A 350 41.53 -18.98 -25.11
CA ARG A 350 41.30 -18.70 -26.55
C ARG A 350 41.96 -17.41 -27.03
N ASN A 351 42.04 -16.37 -26.19
CA ASN A 351 42.77 -15.15 -26.54
C ASN A 351 44.29 -15.29 -26.40
N GLY A 352 44.77 -16.19 -25.53
CA GLY A 352 46.20 -16.53 -25.43
C GLY A 352 46.70 -17.29 -26.65
N ASP A 353 45.93 -18.27 -27.13
CA ASP A 353 46.27 -19.07 -28.31
C ASP A 353 46.26 -18.23 -29.60
N ASN A 354 45.29 -17.32 -29.76
CA ASN A 354 45.24 -16.38 -30.90
C ASN A 354 46.39 -15.35 -30.90
N ILE A 355 47.04 -15.08 -29.75
CA ILE A 355 48.20 -14.17 -29.66
C ILE A 355 49.52 -14.95 -29.87
N ALA A 356 49.56 -16.24 -29.54
CA ALA A 356 50.70 -17.11 -29.82
C ALA A 356 50.80 -17.45 -31.33
N ASP A 357 49.68 -17.76 -31.98
CA ASP A 357 49.63 -18.08 -33.42
C ASP A 357 49.99 -16.87 -34.33
N ASN A 358 49.70 -15.65 -33.85
CA ASN A 358 50.09 -14.40 -34.53
C ASN A 358 51.54 -13.97 -34.27
N ARG A 359 52.26 -14.61 -33.32
CA ARG A 359 53.69 -14.35 -33.08
C ARG A 359 54.59 -15.29 -33.85
N GLU A 360 54.17 -16.52 -34.12
CA GLU A 360 54.95 -17.46 -34.95
C GLU A 360 54.90 -17.10 -36.44
N SER A 361 53.77 -16.57 -36.93
CA SER A 361 53.61 -16.15 -38.34
C SER A 361 54.35 -14.85 -38.70
N VAL A 362 54.75 -14.01 -37.73
CA VAL A 362 55.53 -12.78 -37.97
C VAL A 362 57.04 -12.99 -37.74
N SER A 363 57.43 -14.07 -37.06
CA SER A 363 58.84 -14.40 -36.76
C SER A 363 59.60 -15.05 -37.91
N MET A 364 58.94 -15.61 -38.94
CA MET A 364 59.62 -16.22 -40.10
C MET A 364 59.88 -15.25 -41.26
N ALA A 365 59.32 -14.03 -41.25
CA ALA A 365 59.44 -13.09 -42.37
C ALA A 365 60.54 -12.01 -42.20
N SER A 366 61.29 -11.99 -41.09
CA SER A 366 62.23 -10.89 -40.76
C SER A 366 63.71 -11.30 -40.66
N SER A 367 64.07 -12.56 -40.93
CA SER A 367 65.47 -13.02 -40.94
C SER A 367 66.24 -12.71 -42.24
N MET A 368 65.65 -11.98 -43.19
CA MET A 368 66.28 -11.77 -44.50
C MET A 368 66.13 -10.33 -44.99
N ARG A 369 66.56 -9.34 -44.19
CA ARG A 369 67.04 -8.06 -44.74
C ARG A 369 67.62 -7.15 -43.66
N ARG A 370 68.79 -6.59 -44.00
CA ARG A 370 69.42 -5.38 -43.50
C ARG A 370 70.49 -5.55 -42.41
N SER A 371 71.69 -5.87 -42.91
CA SER A 371 72.82 -4.97 -42.73
C SER A 371 72.46 -3.52 -43.12
N THR A 372 73.17 -2.54 -42.54
CA THR A 372 73.33 -1.14 -42.99
C THR A 372 72.61 -0.07 -42.13
N ILE A 373 73.43 0.62 -41.30
CA ILE A 373 73.42 2.10 -41.02
C ILE A 373 72.21 2.64 -40.21
N ARG A 374 72.28 3.58 -39.26
CA ARG A 374 73.28 4.33 -38.44
C ARG A 374 72.42 5.29 -37.56
N THR A 375 72.99 5.79 -36.46
CA THR A 375 72.68 7.07 -35.76
C THR A 375 71.39 7.27 -34.91
N SER A 376 71.56 7.13 -33.59
CA SER A 376 71.48 8.18 -32.53
C SER A 376 70.29 9.16 -32.42
N LYS A 377 69.67 9.20 -31.23
CA LYS A 377 69.32 10.38 -30.35
C LYS A 377 68.37 9.87 -29.22
N ILE A 378 68.79 9.71 -27.95
CA ILE A 378 68.93 10.70 -26.84
C ILE A 378 67.70 11.62 -26.64
N LYS A 379 66.93 11.43 -25.55
CA LYS A 379 66.72 12.32 -24.34
C LYS A 379 65.47 11.88 -23.54
N ILE A 380 65.61 11.35 -22.31
CA ILE A 380 65.59 12.00 -20.96
C ILE A 380 64.18 12.23 -20.36
N SER A 381 64.01 11.66 -19.15
CA SER A 381 63.17 11.93 -17.95
C SER A 381 62.01 12.96 -18.01
N THR A 382 60.91 12.81 -17.27
CA THR A 382 60.82 12.85 -15.79
C THR A 382 59.45 12.37 -15.24
N MET A 383 59.47 11.81 -14.02
CA MET A 383 58.38 11.77 -13.02
C MET A 383 58.38 13.10 -12.21
N PRO A 384 57.26 13.56 -11.59
CA PRO A 384 56.91 13.13 -10.20
C PRO A 384 55.39 13.00 -9.89
N ILE A 385 54.94 12.05 -9.05
CA ILE A 385 54.71 12.01 -7.56
C ILE A 385 53.52 12.85 -7.02
N LEU A 386 52.78 12.22 -6.09
CA LEU A 386 51.88 12.71 -5.00
C LEU A 386 50.38 12.78 -5.34
N ASP A 387 49.57 11.86 -4.80
CA ASP A 387 48.87 11.89 -3.48
C ASP A 387 47.56 12.71 -3.61
N THR A 388 46.41 12.41 -3.02
CA THR A 388 46.00 11.55 -1.90
C THR A 388 44.47 11.41 -1.95
N ALA A 389 43.97 10.33 -1.34
CA ALA A 389 42.73 10.18 -0.54
C ALA A 389 41.42 10.87 -0.95
N TYR A 390 40.30 10.13 -0.90
CA TYR A 390 39.12 10.55 -0.13
C TYR A 390 38.22 9.35 0.22
N VAL A 391 37.94 9.26 1.53
CA VAL A 391 36.83 8.53 2.17
C VAL A 391 35.49 9.13 1.77
#